data_AF-J3GQ44-F1
#
_entry.id   AF-J3GQ44-F1
#
_cell.length_a   1.000
_cell.length_b   1.000
_cell.length_c   1.000
_cell.angle_alpha   90.00
_cell.angle_beta   90.00
_cell.angle_gamma   90.00
#
_symmetry.space_group_name_H-M   'P 1'
#
loop_
_entity.id
_entity.type
_entity.pdbx_description
1 polymer ?
#
loop_
_entity_poly.entity_id
_entity_poly.type
_entity_poly.pdbx_seq_one_letter_code
_entity_poly.pdbx_strand_id
1 'polypeptide(L)'
;MNNWNKFTTERYRPLQSSLTDSPPLIIDTEANPQDILEAALQRIRASSDLLKTLHCVCFKHGDVEDIPHITHALYLLTQDGCDLLKVAQQRMLNWKAPS
;
A
#
# COMPACT_ATOMS: atom_id res chain seq x y z
N MET A 1 8.15 31.13 11.09
CA MET A 1 6.87 30.45 10.76
C MET A 1 7.17 29.58 9.54
N ASN A 2 7.27 28.25 9.59
CA ASN A 2 6.49 27.26 10.33
C ASN A 2 7.36 26.02 10.63
N ASN A 3 7.51 25.71 11.92
CA ASN A 3 8.40 24.68 12.46
C ASN A 3 7.65 23.34 12.64
N TRP A 4 7.02 22.83 11.57
CA TRP A 4 6.23 21.59 11.60
C TRP A 4 7.06 20.31 11.41
N ASN A 5 8.39 20.41 11.34
CA ASN A 5 9.24 19.37 10.77
C ASN A 5 10.10 18.57 11.75
N LYS A 6 9.78 18.51 13.06
CA LYS A 6 10.70 17.81 13.97
C LYS A 6 10.13 16.88 15.04
N PHE A 7 8.81 16.72 15.21
CA PHE A 7 8.29 15.95 16.36
C PHE A 7 7.13 14.98 16.10
N THR A 8 6.85 14.54 14.86
CA THR A 8 5.75 13.57 14.59
C THR A 8 6.07 12.45 13.56
N THR A 9 7.30 12.35 13.07
CA THR A 9 7.64 11.70 11.78
C THR A 9 8.13 10.24 11.80
N GLU A 10 8.10 9.50 12.92
CA GLU A 10 8.47 8.07 12.89
C GLU A 10 7.28 7.11 12.85
N ARG A 11 6.22 7.41 13.62
CA ARG A 11 5.06 6.52 13.74
C ARG A 11 4.16 6.56 12.51
N TYR A 12 3.77 7.73 12.03
CA TYR A 12 2.83 7.84 10.92
C TYR A 12 3.57 8.16 9.63
N ARG A 13 3.74 7.15 8.78
CA ARG A 13 4.49 7.24 7.53
C ARG A 13 3.52 7.35 6.34
N PRO A 14 3.60 8.39 5.51
CA PRO A 14 2.79 8.49 4.28
C PRO A 14 3.00 7.31 3.33
N LEU A 15 1.94 6.89 2.63
CA LEU A 15 2.08 5.99 1.48
C LEU A 15 2.78 6.73 0.34
N GLN A 16 3.65 6.05 -0.42
CA GLN A 16 4.35 6.66 -1.55
C GLN A 16 3.42 7.05 -2.70
N SER A 17 2.21 6.49 -2.74
CA SER A 17 1.15 6.85 -3.70
C SER A 17 0.49 8.21 -3.41
N SER A 18 0.83 8.87 -2.30
CA SER A 18 0.29 10.18 -1.94
C SER A 18 0.77 11.28 -2.91
N LEU A 19 -0.17 12.08 -3.42
CA LEU A 19 0.10 13.15 -4.42
C LEU A 19 0.10 14.57 -3.84
N THR A 20 -0.12 14.72 -2.54
CA THR A 20 -0.32 16.04 -1.91
C THR A 20 0.62 16.24 -0.74
N ASP A 21 0.89 17.50 -0.40
CA ASP A 21 1.72 17.87 0.76
C ASP A 21 1.11 17.49 2.12
N SER A 22 -0.18 17.14 2.14
CA SER A 22 -0.90 16.66 3.32
C SER A 22 -1.44 15.24 3.06
N PRO A 23 -0.60 14.20 3.16
CA PRO A 23 -0.97 12.84 2.77
C PRO A 23 -2.10 12.30 3.66
N PRO A 24 -3.28 11.99 3.09
CA PRO A 24 -4.43 11.53 3.86
C PRO A 24 -4.33 10.03 4.22
N LEU A 25 -3.53 9.27 3.48
CA LEU A 25 -3.31 7.86 3.70
C LEU A 25 -1.89 7.62 4.25
N ILE A 26 -1.85 7.04 5.43
CA ILE A 26 -0.64 6.87 6.23
C ILE A 26 -0.61 5.45 6.81
N ILE A 27 0.60 4.94 7.02
CA ILE A 27 0.89 3.72 7.73
C ILE A 27 1.19 4.10 9.18
N ASP A 28 0.44 3.53 10.12
CA ASP A 28 0.85 3.49 11.53
C ASP A 28 1.93 2.42 11.71
N THR A 29 3.20 2.83 11.70
CA THR A 29 4.36 1.94 11.78
C THR A 29 4.49 1.26 13.14
N GLU A 30 3.77 1.72 14.15
CA GLU A 30 3.74 1.11 15.48
C GLU A 30 2.59 0.11 15.68
N ALA A 31 1.69 -0.03 14.71
CA ALA A 31 0.62 -1.03 14.75
C ALA A 31 1.19 -2.46 14.89
N ASN A 32 0.33 -3.40 15.27
CA ASN A 32 0.70 -4.81 15.37
C ASN A 32 1.31 -5.28 14.03
N PRO A 33 2.54 -5.82 14.02
CA PRO A 33 3.20 -6.19 12.78
C PRO A 33 2.42 -7.21 11.94
N GLN A 34 1.63 -8.07 12.60
CA GLN A 34 0.74 -9.01 11.90
C GLN A 34 -0.37 -8.26 11.15
N ASP A 35 -0.98 -7.25 11.77
CA ASP A 35 -2.06 -6.48 11.14
C ASP A 35 -1.54 -5.67 9.93
N ILE A 36 -0.33 -5.12 10.04
CA ILE A 36 0.35 -4.44 8.92
C ILE A 36 0.61 -5.45 7.78
N LEU A 37 1.08 -6.66 8.11
CA LEU A 37 1.33 -7.72 7.13
C LEU A 37 0.03 -8.16 6.44
N GLU A 38 -1.04 -8.42 7.18
CA GLU A 38 -2.35 -8.80 6.61
C GLU A 38 -2.90 -7.71 5.69
N ALA A 39 -2.79 -6.44 6.09
CA ALA A 39 -3.19 -5.31 5.26
C ALA A 39 -2.36 -5.21 3.96
N ALA A 40 -1.08 -5.57 4.02
CA ALA A 40 -0.20 -5.63 2.85
C ALA A 40 -0.61 -6.78 1.91
N LEU A 41 -0.81 -7.98 2.47
CA LEU A 41 -1.22 -9.17 1.74
C LEU A 41 -2.57 -8.96 1.06
N GLN A 42 -3.52 -8.31 1.72
CA GLN A 42 -4.83 -7.99 1.14
C GLN A 42 -4.68 -7.18 -0.16
N ARG A 43 -3.86 -6.12 -0.15
CA ARG A 43 -3.65 -5.26 -1.33
C ARG A 43 -2.91 -5.98 -2.46
N ILE A 44 -1.88 -6.76 -2.13
CA ILE A 44 -1.14 -7.55 -3.12
C ILE A 44 -2.03 -8.61 -3.76
N ARG A 45 -2.87 -9.29 -2.97
CA ARG A 45 -3.86 -10.26 -3.49
C ARG A 45 -4.89 -9.59 -4.39
N ALA A 46 -5.46 -8.46 -3.95
CA ALA A 46 -6.41 -7.69 -4.74
C ALA A 46 -5.79 -7.21 -6.07
N SER A 47 -4.53 -6.73 -6.06
CA SER A 47 -3.80 -6.39 -7.28
C SER A 47 -3.61 -7.62 -8.19
N SER A 48 -3.21 -8.77 -7.63
CA SER A 48 -3.05 -10.01 -8.40
C SER A 48 -4.35 -10.46 -9.07
N ASP A 49 -5.48 -10.43 -8.34
CA ASP A 49 -6.78 -10.84 -8.87
C ASP A 49 -7.32 -9.84 -9.90
N LEU A 50 -7.06 -8.55 -9.72
CA LEU A 50 -7.38 -7.53 -10.72
C LEU A 50 -6.52 -7.68 -11.97
N LEU A 51 -5.24 -8.08 -11.86
CA LEU A 51 -4.36 -8.32 -12.99
C LEU A 51 -4.82 -9.53 -13.81
N LYS A 52 -5.27 -10.60 -13.13
CA LYS A 52 -5.89 -11.75 -13.80
C LYS A 52 -7.14 -11.33 -14.56
N THR A 53 -7.98 -10.49 -13.94
CA THR A 53 -9.17 -9.93 -14.59
C THR A 53 -8.80 -9.11 -15.83
N LEU A 54 -7.86 -8.19 -15.72
CA LEU A 54 -7.37 -7.36 -16.84
C LEU A 54 -6.85 -8.25 -17.98
N HIS A 55 -6.02 -9.24 -17.65
CA HIS A 55 -5.53 -10.19 -18.64
C HIS A 55 -6.69 -10.88 -19.37
N CYS A 56 -7.68 -11.43 -18.66
CA CYS A 56 -8.84 -12.06 -19.29
C CYS A 56 -9.68 -11.09 -20.17
N VAL A 57 -9.84 -9.83 -19.74
CA VAL A 57 -10.65 -8.82 -20.43
C VAL A 57 -9.97 -8.31 -21.70
N CYS A 58 -8.67 -8.00 -21.65
CA CYS A 58 -7.89 -7.55 -22.81
C CYS A 58 -7.90 -8.55 -23.97
N PHE A 59 -7.99 -9.86 -23.69
CA PHE A 59 -8.03 -10.89 -24.72
C PHE A 59 -9.41 -11.12 -25.34
N LYS A 60 -10.49 -10.66 -24.70
CA LYS A 60 -11.85 -11.02 -25.10
C LYS A 60 -12.63 -9.83 -25.62
N HIS A 61 -12.77 -8.74 -24.86
CA HIS A 61 -13.69 -7.63 -25.18
C HIS A 61 -13.36 -6.33 -24.43
N GLY A 62 -12.11 -6.11 -24.00
CA GLY A 62 -11.76 -4.93 -23.21
C GLY A 62 -11.99 -3.64 -23.97
N ASP A 63 -12.79 -2.73 -23.40
CA ASP A 63 -12.80 -1.36 -23.88
C ASP A 63 -11.41 -0.76 -23.62
N VAL A 64 -10.84 -0.15 -24.65
CA VAL A 64 -9.47 0.41 -24.58
C VAL A 64 -9.41 1.51 -23.52
N GLU A 65 -10.54 2.16 -23.22
CA GLU A 65 -10.67 3.17 -22.17
C GLU A 65 -10.59 2.60 -20.75
N ASP A 66 -10.96 1.33 -20.53
CA ASP A 66 -10.91 0.70 -19.20
C ASP A 66 -9.47 0.32 -18.78
N ILE A 67 -8.59 0.08 -19.77
CA ILE A 67 -7.23 -0.42 -19.53
C ILE A 67 -6.40 0.55 -18.65
N PRO A 68 -6.35 1.87 -18.94
CA PRO A 68 -5.64 2.82 -18.07
C PRO A 68 -6.20 2.88 -16.65
N HIS A 69 -7.52 2.80 -16.48
CA HIS A 69 -8.15 2.84 -15.16
C HIS A 69 -7.79 1.62 -14.32
N ILE A 70 -7.88 0.42 -14.90
CA ILE A 70 -7.51 -0.82 -14.22
C ILE A 70 -6.00 -0.85 -13.95
N THR A 71 -5.19 -0.40 -14.90
CA THR A 71 -3.73 -0.31 -14.74
C THR A 71 -3.34 0.65 -13.61
N HIS A 72 -4.04 1.77 -13.48
CA HIS A 72 -3.82 2.72 -12.40
C HIS A 72 -4.20 2.13 -11.03
N ALA A 73 -5.34 1.46 -10.92
CA ALA A 73 -5.73 0.76 -9.69
C ALA A 73 -4.73 -0.34 -9.30
N LEU A 74 -4.23 -1.11 -10.27
CA LEU A 74 -3.17 -2.10 -10.07
C LEU A 74 -1.90 -1.47 -9.51
N TYR A 75 -1.47 -0.34 -10.09
CA TYR A 75 -0.30 0.39 -9.64
C TYR A 75 -0.45 0.84 -8.18
N LEU A 76 -1.56 1.48 -7.82
CA LEU A 76 -1.82 1.95 -6.45
C LEU A 76 -1.83 0.80 -5.44
N LEU A 77 -2.59 -0.26 -5.71
CA LEU A 77 -2.67 -1.42 -4.80
C LEU A 77 -1.31 -2.10 -4.61
N THR A 78 -0.53 -2.21 -5.68
CA THR A 78 0.80 -2.83 -5.63
C THR A 78 1.76 -1.97 -4.83
N GLN A 79 1.77 -0.65 -5.08
CA GLN A 79 2.64 0.29 -4.38
C GLN A 79 2.31 0.35 -2.88
N ASP A 80 1.04 0.50 -2.53
CA ASP A 80 0.58 0.51 -1.14
C ASP A 80 0.90 -0.81 -0.42
N GLY A 81 0.69 -1.94 -1.10
CA GLY A 81 1.05 -3.25 -0.58
C GLY A 81 2.56 -3.39 -0.33
N CYS A 82 3.40 -2.89 -1.24
CA CYS A 82 4.85 -2.90 -1.07
C CYS A 82 5.30 -2.02 0.10
N ASP A 83 4.69 -0.85 0.29
CA ASP A 83 5.05 0.05 1.38
C ASP A 83 4.69 -0.55 2.75
N LEU A 84 3.51 -1.18 2.86
CA LEU A 84 3.13 -1.92 4.06
C LEU A 84 4.05 -3.12 4.32
N LEU A 85 4.41 -3.89 3.28
CA LEU A 85 5.35 -5.02 3.42
C LEU A 85 6.70 -4.58 3.97
N LYS A 86 7.26 -3.46 3.47
CA LYS A 86 8.53 -2.91 3.97
C LYS A 86 8.44 -2.61 5.48
N VAL A 87 7.35 -1.97 5.92
CA VAL A 87 7.14 -1.64 7.34
C VAL A 87 6.92 -2.90 8.17
N ALA A 88 6.08 -3.84 7.71
CA ALA A 88 5.85 -5.11 8.38
C ALA A 88 7.16 -5.88 8.59
N GLN A 89 7.98 -6.01 7.54
CA GLN A 89 9.30 -6.67 7.62
C GLN A 89 10.22 -5.99 8.64
N GLN A 90 10.33 -4.66 8.61
CA GLN A 90 11.13 -3.89 9.57
C GLN A 90 10.68 -4.14 11.02
N ARG A 91 9.37 -4.24 11.25
CA ARG A 91 8.80 -4.46 12.58
C ARG A 91 8.94 -5.91 13.04
N MET A 92 8.73 -6.87 12.15
CA MET A 92 8.84 -8.30 12.44
C MET A 92 10.28 -8.73 12.74
N LEU A 93 11.29 -8.13 12.10
CA LEU A 93 12.71 -8.37 12.44
C LEU A 93 13.04 -7.99 13.90
N ASN A 94 12.30 -7.03 14.46
CA ASN A 94 12.46 -6.55 15.83
C ASN A 94 11.37 -7.08 16.78
N TRP A 95 10.48 -7.97 16.30
CA TRP A 95 9.30 -8.39 17.03
C TRP A 95 9.59 -9.54 18.00
N LYS A 96 9.09 -9.40 19.22
CA LYS A 96 9.01 -10.50 20.21
C LYS A 96 7.55 -10.86 20.38
N ALA A 97 7.24 -12.16 20.32
CA ALA A 97 5.87 -12.65 20.49
C ALA A 97 5.30 -12.22 21.85
N PRO A 98 4.02 -11.82 21.94
CA PRO A 98 3.34 -11.64 23.22
C PRO A 98 3.37 -12.95 24.01
N SER A 99 3.73 -12.86 25.30
CA SER A 99 3.71 -13.95 26.27
C SER A 99 2.30 -14.42 26.62
#